data_AF-A0A1H3QHL9-F1
#
_entry.id   AF-A0A1H3QHL9-F1
#
_cell.length_a   1.000
_cell.length_b   1.000
_cell.length_c   1.000
_cell.angle_alpha   90.00
_cell.angle_beta   90.00
_cell.angle_gamma   90.00
#
_symmetry.space_group_name_H-M   'P 1'
#
loop_
_entity.id
_entity.type
_entity.pdbx_description
1 polymer ?
#
loop_
_entity_poly.entity_id
_entity_poly.type
_entity_poly.pdbx_seq_one_letter_code
_entity_poly.pdbx_strand_id
1 'polypeptide(L)'
;MAIKNLKTNEYSELEGEAYFKLFDQNILVYIDQNADIEYAELCITYLNALSEELINKLCKASIRYCNEFLDDIGEDIIEFSKPTDVLLYITPNTICIPNPKNKSEPVIDLGLNCTWEEEHGMEWVIRSGKVMYVGAFNGIHPYGDCDIGKGWNYV
;
A
#
# COMPACT_ATOMS: atom_id res chain seq x y z
N MET A 1 3.61 -5.17 -20.39
CA MET A 1 3.28 -6.04 -19.27
C MET A 1 4.13 -5.60 -18.10
N ALA A 2 3.50 -5.04 -17.09
CA ALA A 2 4.06 -4.48 -15.89
C ALA A 2 4.31 -5.56 -14.83
N ILE A 3 3.54 -6.65 -14.86
CA ILE A 3 3.69 -7.82 -14.01
C ILE A 3 4.53 -8.87 -14.75
N LYS A 4 5.50 -9.45 -14.04
CA LYS A 4 6.41 -10.48 -14.53
C LYS A 4 6.34 -11.70 -13.63
N ASN A 5 6.96 -12.80 -14.07
CA ASN A 5 7.13 -14.01 -13.27
C ASN A 5 5.81 -14.60 -12.74
N LEU A 6 4.72 -14.45 -13.51
CA LEU A 6 3.40 -14.98 -13.15
C LEU A 6 3.44 -16.49 -12.96
N LYS A 7 2.92 -16.95 -11.83
CA LYS A 7 2.80 -18.37 -11.49
C LYS A 7 1.63 -18.58 -10.53
N THR A 8 1.14 -19.80 -10.50
CA THR A 8 0.16 -20.23 -9.51
C THR A 8 0.89 -20.73 -8.27
N ASN A 9 0.54 -20.22 -7.09
CA ASN A 9 1.13 -20.63 -5.82
C ASN A 9 0.52 -21.96 -5.33
N GLU A 10 0.99 -22.45 -4.18
CA GLU A 10 0.53 -23.73 -3.60
C GLU A 10 -0.95 -23.73 -3.18
N TYR A 11 -1.55 -22.55 -3.04
CA TYR A 11 -2.97 -22.34 -2.70
C TYR A 11 -3.86 -22.16 -3.94
N SER A 12 -3.32 -22.37 -5.15
CA SER A 12 -4.00 -22.15 -6.44
C SER A 12 -4.31 -20.68 -6.75
N GLU A 13 -3.62 -19.75 -6.11
CA GLU A 13 -3.76 -18.31 -6.32
C GLU A 13 -2.69 -17.81 -7.29
N LEU A 14 -2.97 -16.71 -8.00
CA LEU A 14 -2.04 -16.17 -9.00
C LEU A 14 -1.14 -15.12 -8.36
N GLU A 15 0.18 -15.30 -8.46
CA GLU A 15 1.18 -14.35 -7.98
C GLU A 15 2.19 -13.98 -9.06
N GLY A 16 2.80 -12.80 -8.94
CA GLY A 16 3.85 -12.31 -9.82
C GLY A 16 4.66 -11.21 -9.17
N GLU A 17 5.46 -10.50 -9.96
CA GLU A 17 6.32 -9.41 -9.50
C GLU A 17 6.11 -8.17 -10.36
N ALA A 18 6.08 -7.00 -9.72
CA ALA A 18 6.01 -5.72 -10.41
C ALA A 18 7.04 -4.75 -9.85
N TYR A 19 7.60 -3.92 -10.72
CA TYR A 19 8.52 -2.86 -10.29
C TYR A 19 7.72 -1.64 -9.79
N PHE A 20 8.06 -1.16 -8.60
CA PHE A 20 7.49 0.03 -7.99
C PHE A 20 8.50 1.19 -8.01
N LYS A 21 8.27 2.12 -8.93
CA LYS A 21 9.17 3.25 -9.24
C LYS A 21 9.46 4.15 -8.04
N LEU A 22 8.49 4.36 -7.14
CA LEU A 22 8.68 5.26 -5.99
C LEU A 22 9.81 4.80 -5.07
N PHE A 23 10.01 3.49 -4.97
CA PHE A 23 11.01 2.87 -4.08
C PHE A 23 12.14 2.15 -4.84
N ASP A 24 12.16 2.24 -6.17
CA ASP A 24 13.17 1.60 -7.03
C ASP A 24 13.37 0.10 -6.73
N GLN A 25 12.28 -0.65 -6.55
CA GLN A 25 12.36 -2.08 -6.24
C GLN A 25 11.18 -2.88 -6.80
N ASN A 26 11.35 -4.20 -6.87
CA ASN A 26 10.25 -5.11 -7.20
C ASN A 26 9.45 -5.45 -5.94
N ILE A 27 8.14 -5.54 -6.08
CA ILE A 27 7.18 -5.98 -5.06
C ILE A 27 6.44 -7.23 -5.53
N LEU A 28 5.95 -8.02 -4.56
CA LEU A 28 5.07 -9.15 -4.85
C LEU A 28 3.70 -8.63 -5.29
N VAL A 29 3.12 -9.25 -6.30
CA VAL A 29 1.75 -8.99 -6.76
C VAL A 29 0.93 -10.23 -6.48
N TYR A 30 -0.08 -10.10 -5.63
CA TYR A 30 -1.06 -11.14 -5.34
C TYR A 30 -2.36 -10.81 -6.08
N ILE A 31 -2.90 -11.74 -6.87
CA ILE A 31 -4.10 -11.50 -7.69
C ILE A 31 -5.23 -12.40 -7.18
N ASP A 32 -6.33 -11.78 -6.72
CA ASP A 32 -7.54 -12.50 -6.34
C ASP A 32 -8.01 -13.39 -7.49
N GLN A 33 -8.44 -14.61 -7.18
CA GLN A 33 -8.90 -15.60 -8.16
C GLN A 33 -10.02 -15.11 -9.10
N ASN A 34 -10.75 -14.05 -8.72
CA ASN A 34 -11.82 -13.45 -9.53
C ASN A 34 -11.37 -12.18 -10.26
N ALA A 35 -10.16 -11.69 -10.02
CA ALA A 35 -9.54 -10.61 -10.79
C ALA A 35 -8.83 -11.17 -12.04
N ASP A 36 -8.77 -10.37 -13.10
CA ASP A 36 -8.02 -10.71 -14.31
C ASP A 36 -6.68 -9.97 -14.38
N ILE A 37 -5.78 -10.48 -15.23
CA ILE A 37 -4.43 -9.93 -15.40
C ILE A 37 -4.50 -8.52 -15.98
N GLU A 38 -5.45 -8.24 -16.86
CA GLU A 38 -5.64 -6.91 -17.46
C GLU A 38 -5.95 -5.85 -16.39
N TYR A 39 -6.80 -6.17 -15.42
CA TYR A 39 -7.09 -5.29 -14.29
C TYR A 39 -5.89 -5.18 -13.34
N ALA A 40 -5.19 -6.28 -13.06
CA ALA A 40 -3.96 -6.24 -12.27
C ALA A 40 -2.90 -5.30 -12.89
N GLU A 41 -2.69 -5.39 -14.20
CA GLU A 41 -1.80 -4.52 -14.98
C GLU A 41 -2.22 -3.03 -14.90
N LEU A 42 -3.52 -2.75 -14.91
CA LEU A 42 -4.06 -1.40 -14.73
C LEU A 42 -3.73 -0.85 -13.34
N CYS A 43 -3.87 -1.66 -12.28
CA CYS A 43 -3.51 -1.26 -10.91
C CYS A 43 -2.02 -0.99 -10.76
N ILE A 44 -1.14 -1.82 -11.34
CA ILE A 44 0.32 -1.58 -11.32
C ILE A 44 0.70 -0.33 -12.12
N THR A 45 0.03 -0.10 -13.25
CA THR A 45 0.22 1.12 -14.04
C THR A 45 -0.19 2.35 -13.22
N TYR A 46 -1.30 2.26 -12.49
CA TYR A 46 -1.78 3.31 -11.60
C TYR A 46 -0.82 3.56 -10.43
N LEU A 47 -0.28 2.51 -9.80
CA LEU A 47 0.72 2.60 -8.72
C LEU A 47 1.95 3.41 -9.15
N ASN A 48 2.42 3.18 -10.38
CA ASN A 48 3.59 3.88 -10.92
C ASN A 48 3.28 5.28 -11.49
N ALA A 49 2.00 5.66 -11.52
CA ALA A 49 1.51 6.94 -12.01
C ALA A 49 0.90 7.81 -10.89
N LEU A 50 1.12 7.47 -9.61
CA LEU A 50 0.67 8.28 -8.48
C LEU A 50 1.20 9.71 -8.60
N SER A 51 0.32 10.69 -8.39
CA SER A 51 0.69 12.10 -8.41
C SER A 51 1.53 12.48 -7.19
N GLU A 52 2.33 13.53 -7.31
CA GLU A 52 3.07 14.11 -6.19
C GLU A 52 2.15 14.49 -5.02
N GLU A 53 0.93 14.95 -5.32
CA GLU A 53 -0.08 15.26 -4.31
C GLU A 53 -0.48 14.03 -3.50
N LEU A 54 -0.75 12.88 -4.16
CA LEU A 54 -1.09 11.64 -3.49
C LEU A 54 0.09 11.09 -2.68
N ILE A 55 1.29 11.10 -3.26
CA ILE A 55 2.52 10.68 -2.57
C ILE A 55 2.72 11.50 -1.30
N ASN A 56 2.55 12.83 -1.37
CA ASN A 56 2.68 13.70 -0.21
C ASN A 56 1.61 13.43 0.87
N LYS A 57 0.36 13.10 0.47
CA LYS A 57 -0.68 12.70 1.42
C LYS A 57 -0.34 11.38 2.12
N LEU A 58 0.10 10.37 1.37
CA LEU A 58 0.57 9.09 1.92
C LEU A 58 1.70 9.32 2.94
N CYS A 59 2.72 10.08 2.55
CA CYS A 59 3.86 10.36 3.42
C CYS A 59 3.44 11.06 4.73
N LYS A 60 2.58 12.08 4.66
CA LYS A 60 2.09 12.78 5.85
C LYS A 60 1.28 11.87 6.77
N ALA A 61 0.47 10.97 6.22
CA ALA A 61 -0.30 10.01 6.99
C ALA A 61 0.61 8.95 7.63
N SER A 62 1.61 8.46 6.89
CA SER A 62 2.63 7.55 7.41
C SER A 62 3.46 8.14 8.55
N ILE A 63 3.78 9.45 8.50
CA ILE A 63 4.45 10.14 9.61
C ILE A 63 3.57 10.20 10.86
N ARG A 64 2.26 10.45 10.70
CA ARG A 64 1.34 10.44 11.84
C ARG A 64 1.29 9.05 12.47
N TYR A 65 1.16 8.01 11.66
CA TYR A 65 1.20 6.63 12.15
C TYR A 65 2.51 6.30 12.85
N CYS A 66 3.66 6.63 12.23
CA CYS A 66 4.98 6.40 12.80
C CYS A 66 5.12 7.05 14.18
N ASN A 67 4.80 8.34 14.30
CA ASN A 67 5.02 9.07 15.54
C ASN A 67 3.98 8.73 16.63
N GLU A 68 2.74 8.40 16.28
CA GLU A 68 1.76 7.89 17.25
C GLU A 68 2.20 6.51 17.79
N PHE A 69 2.66 5.62 16.90
CA PHE A 69 3.17 4.31 17.33
C PHE A 69 4.39 4.43 18.25
N LEU A 70 5.37 5.26 17.90
CA LEU A 70 6.57 5.48 18.72
C LEU A 70 6.22 6.04 20.10
N ASP A 71 5.30 7.01 20.17
CA ASP A 71 4.81 7.57 21.45
C ASP A 71 4.12 6.50 22.31
N ASP A 72 3.28 5.66 21.70
CA ASP A 72 2.56 4.57 22.39
C ASP A 72 3.50 3.52 23.01
N ILE A 73 4.65 3.25 22.38
CA ILE A 73 5.67 2.33 22.90
C ILE A 73 6.73 3.01 23.78
N GLY A 74 6.65 4.34 23.94
CA GLY A 74 7.57 5.13 24.77
C GLY A 74 8.94 5.38 24.12
N GLU A 75 9.03 5.36 22.79
CA GLU A 75 10.21 5.74 22.02
C GLU A 75 10.14 7.20 21.54
N ASP A 76 11.31 7.78 21.22
CA ASP A 76 11.38 9.14 20.71
C ASP A 76 10.77 9.23 19.31
N ILE A 77 9.88 10.20 19.10
CA ILE A 77 9.32 10.50 17.77
C ILE A 77 10.41 10.91 16.78
N ILE A 78 10.16 10.69 15.49
CA ILE A 78 11.07 11.11 14.42
C ILE A 78 10.65 12.45 13.85
N GLU A 79 11.59 13.40 13.79
CA GLU A 79 11.41 14.66 13.09
C GLU A 79 11.84 14.51 11.62
N PHE A 80 10.89 14.76 10.71
CA PHE A 80 11.13 14.71 9.27
C PHE A 80 11.27 16.12 8.70
N SER A 81 12.32 16.38 7.91
CA SER A 81 12.54 17.70 7.29
C SER A 81 11.54 17.98 6.18
N LYS A 82 11.16 16.95 5.42
CA LYS A 82 10.07 16.98 4.43
C LYS A 82 9.27 15.68 4.51
N PRO A 83 7.97 15.68 4.12
CA PRO A 83 7.14 14.47 4.22
C PRO A 83 7.75 13.23 3.57
N THR A 84 8.37 13.37 2.39
CA THR A 84 8.95 12.25 1.65
C THR A 84 10.13 11.58 2.35
N ASP A 85 10.72 12.19 3.38
CA ASP A 85 11.83 11.57 4.12
C ASP A 85 11.39 10.27 4.82
N VAL A 86 10.10 10.13 5.15
CA VAL A 86 9.54 8.89 5.72
C VAL A 86 9.70 7.69 4.80
N LEU A 87 9.82 7.90 3.48
CA LEU A 87 9.99 6.80 2.52
C LEU A 87 11.31 6.04 2.75
N LEU A 88 12.31 6.65 3.39
CA LEU A 88 13.57 5.98 3.75
C LEU A 88 13.40 4.93 4.86
N TYR A 89 12.27 4.97 5.56
CA TYR A 89 11.93 4.10 6.68
C TYR A 89 10.85 3.07 6.31
N ILE A 90 10.43 3.04 5.05
CA ILE A 90 9.38 2.18 4.54
C ILE A 90 9.97 1.27 3.45
N THR A 91 9.61 0.00 3.47
CA THR A 91 9.94 -0.96 2.41
C THR A 91 8.64 -1.54 1.86
N PRO A 92 8.27 -1.30 0.59
CA PRO A 92 7.09 -1.90 0.02
C PRO A 92 7.25 -3.41 -0.12
N ASN A 93 6.18 -4.15 0.16
CA ASN A 93 6.23 -5.60 0.27
C ASN A 93 5.34 -6.25 -0.80
N THR A 94 4.03 -6.16 -0.62
CA THR A 94 3.05 -6.89 -1.44
C THR A 94 1.90 -5.98 -1.82
N ILE A 95 1.54 -5.95 -3.10
CA ILE A 95 0.27 -5.37 -3.56
C ILE A 95 -0.75 -6.48 -3.79
N CYS A 96 -1.94 -6.31 -3.20
CA CYS A 96 -3.07 -7.19 -3.37
C CYS A 96 -4.00 -6.63 -4.45
N ILE A 97 -4.33 -7.43 -5.47
CA ILE A 97 -5.27 -7.05 -6.52
C ILE A 97 -6.62 -7.66 -6.19
N PRO A 98 -7.59 -6.88 -5.69
CA PRO A 98 -8.90 -7.40 -5.34
C PRO A 98 -9.73 -7.68 -6.59
N ASN A 99 -10.76 -8.51 -6.44
CA ASN A 99 -11.81 -8.61 -7.44
C ASN A 99 -12.45 -7.21 -7.70
N PRO A 100 -12.40 -6.69 -8.94
CA PRO A 100 -12.87 -5.34 -9.22
C PRO A 100 -14.40 -5.20 -9.10
N LYS A 101 -14.87 -4.18 -8.37
CA LYS A 101 -16.26 -3.69 -8.52
C LYS A 101 -16.48 -2.98 -9.87
N ASN A 102 -15.43 -2.32 -10.38
CA ASN A 102 -15.40 -1.69 -11.70
C ASN A 102 -14.00 -1.90 -12.33
N LYS A 103 -13.93 -2.61 -13.46
CA LYS A 103 -12.66 -2.94 -14.14
C LYS A 103 -11.92 -1.72 -14.70
N SER A 104 -12.57 -0.56 -14.81
CA SER A 104 -11.96 0.68 -15.29
C SER A 104 -11.43 1.59 -14.17
N GLU A 105 -11.65 1.23 -12.90
CA GLU A 105 -11.21 2.02 -11.75
C GLU A 105 -10.13 1.25 -10.98
N PRO A 106 -8.83 1.52 -11.20
CA PRO A 106 -7.78 0.89 -10.43
C PRO A 106 -7.82 1.32 -8.97
N VAL A 107 -7.40 0.39 -8.10
CA VAL A 107 -7.22 0.62 -6.67
C VAL A 107 -5.82 0.17 -6.27
N ILE A 108 -5.31 0.75 -5.19
CA ILE A 108 -4.09 0.29 -4.53
C ILE A 108 -4.49 -0.30 -3.18
N ASP A 109 -3.97 -1.49 -2.91
CA ASP A 109 -4.00 -2.20 -1.64
C ASP A 109 -2.57 -2.72 -1.43
N LEU A 110 -1.75 -1.95 -0.72
CA LEU A 110 -0.32 -2.17 -0.64
C LEU A 110 0.12 -2.35 0.81
N GLY A 111 0.60 -3.56 1.11
CA GLY A 111 1.33 -3.87 2.33
C GLY A 111 2.78 -3.39 2.25
N LEU A 112 3.24 -2.83 3.36
CA LEU A 112 4.53 -2.17 3.52
C LEU A 112 5.13 -2.59 4.84
N ASN A 113 6.44 -2.82 4.88
CA ASN A 113 7.17 -2.92 6.13
C ASN A 113 7.66 -1.52 6.53
N CYS A 114 7.87 -1.29 7.83
CA CYS A 114 8.45 -0.05 8.33
C CYS A 114 9.40 -0.31 9.50
N THR A 115 10.33 0.61 9.75
CA THR A 115 11.35 0.41 10.80
C THR A 115 10.83 0.66 12.21
N TRP A 116 9.71 1.38 12.37
CA TRP A 116 9.11 1.65 13.68
C TRP A 116 8.12 0.55 14.09
N GLU A 117 7.61 -0.21 13.13
CA GLU A 117 6.72 -1.34 13.36
C GLU A 117 7.20 -2.49 12.46
N GLU A 118 7.95 -3.43 13.03
CA GLU A 118 8.51 -4.59 12.33
C GLU A 118 7.57 -5.82 12.28
N GLU A 119 6.55 -5.90 13.14
CA GLU A 119 5.68 -7.08 13.30
C GLU A 119 4.47 -7.08 12.35
N HIS A 120 3.71 -5.98 12.32
CA HIS A 120 2.52 -5.77 11.51
C HIS A 120 2.77 -4.83 10.32
N GLY A 121 3.75 -3.93 10.39
CA GLY A 121 4.03 -2.98 9.30
C GLY A 121 2.89 -1.99 9.03
N MET A 122 2.72 -1.59 7.77
CA MET A 122 1.79 -0.54 7.34
C MET A 122 1.03 -0.95 6.07
N GLU A 123 -0.15 -0.38 5.87
CA GLU A 123 -0.98 -0.59 4.70
C GLU A 123 -1.39 0.74 4.07
N TRP A 124 -1.33 0.83 2.74
CA TRP A 124 -1.84 1.94 1.95
C TRP A 124 -3.02 1.49 1.10
N VAL A 125 -4.15 2.18 1.25
CA VAL A 125 -5.33 1.99 0.39
C VAL A 125 -5.62 3.26 -0.40
N ILE A 126 -5.68 3.15 -1.72
CA ILE A 126 -6.03 4.26 -2.61
C ILE A 126 -7.17 3.82 -3.52
N ARG A 127 -8.20 4.66 -3.64
CA ARG A 127 -9.34 4.45 -4.53
C ARG A 127 -9.81 5.76 -5.13
N SER A 128 -10.13 5.76 -6.42
CA SER A 128 -10.67 6.93 -7.14
C SER A 128 -9.84 8.21 -6.96
N GLY A 129 -8.50 8.08 -6.99
CA GLY A 129 -7.59 9.22 -6.83
C GLY A 129 -7.54 9.81 -5.42
N LYS A 130 -7.96 9.07 -4.40
CA LYS A 130 -7.93 9.49 -3.00
C LYS A 130 -7.23 8.44 -2.15
N VAL A 131 -6.41 8.90 -1.20
CA VAL A 131 -5.92 8.05 -0.11
C VAL A 131 -7.12 7.76 0.79
N MET A 132 -7.41 6.48 1.00
CA MET A 132 -8.55 6.01 1.78
C MET A 132 -8.12 5.50 3.15
N TYR A 133 -6.93 4.90 3.24
CA TYR A 133 -6.37 4.39 4.48
C TYR A 133 -4.85 4.45 4.45
N VAL A 134 -4.27 4.84 5.58
CA VAL A 134 -2.86 4.64 5.94
C VAL A 134 -2.83 4.33 7.43
N GLY A 135 -2.18 3.24 7.82
CA GLY A 135 -2.08 2.79 9.22
C GLY A 135 -1.49 1.39 9.29
N ALA A 136 -1.59 0.73 10.44
CA ALA A 136 -1.14 -0.66 10.60
C ALA A 136 -1.78 -1.58 9.55
N PHE A 137 -1.05 -2.60 9.10
CA PHE A 137 -1.61 -3.58 8.16
C PHE A 137 -2.72 -4.39 8.84
N ASN A 138 -3.95 -4.19 8.39
CA ASN A 138 -5.14 -4.82 8.96
C ASN A 138 -6.01 -5.51 7.90
N GLY A 139 -5.55 -5.58 6.64
CA GLY A 139 -6.30 -6.16 5.53
C GLY A 139 -7.53 -5.33 5.18
N ILE A 140 -7.38 -4.00 5.15
CA ILE A 140 -8.45 -3.07 4.83
C ILE A 140 -8.82 -3.20 3.36
N HIS A 141 -9.93 -3.89 3.11
CA HIS A 141 -10.37 -4.13 1.74
C HIS A 141 -10.71 -2.80 1.01
N PRO A 142 -10.14 -2.52 -0.18
CA PRO A 142 -10.30 -1.24 -0.89
C PRO A 142 -11.73 -0.85 -1.24
N TYR A 143 -12.62 -1.84 -1.35
CA TYR A 143 -14.04 -1.64 -1.65
C TYR A 143 -14.95 -1.69 -0.43
N GLY A 144 -14.38 -1.84 0.77
CA GLY A 144 -15.06 -1.84 2.05
C GLY A 144 -15.15 -0.44 2.67
N ASP A 145 -15.40 -0.43 3.97
CA ASP A 145 -15.34 0.77 4.81
C ASP A 145 -13.90 0.94 5.33
N CYS A 146 -13.19 1.92 4.78
CA CYS A 146 -11.81 2.25 5.18
C CYS A 146 -11.75 3.11 6.45
N ASP A 147 -12.90 3.55 6.98
CA ASP A 147 -12.99 4.28 8.24
C ASP A 147 -13.21 3.34 9.45
N ILE A 148 -13.23 2.02 9.23
CA ILE A 148 -13.33 1.05 10.34
C ILE A 148 -12.16 1.30 11.29
N GLY A 149 -12.49 1.67 12.54
CA GLY A 149 -11.49 2.02 13.53
C GLY A 149 -10.82 3.38 13.28
N LYS A 150 -11.60 4.45 13.04
CA LYS A 150 -11.14 5.85 12.86
C LYS A 150 -9.97 6.36 13.72
N GLY A 151 -9.65 5.71 14.84
CA GLY A 151 -8.43 6.00 15.61
C GLY A 151 -7.14 5.50 14.96
N TRP A 152 -7.21 4.58 13.99
CA TRP A 152 -6.06 3.91 13.38
C TRP A 152 -5.95 4.17 11.87
N ASN A 153 -6.88 4.95 11.30
CA ASN A 153 -6.77 5.50 9.95
C ASN A 153 -6.18 6.90 10.04
N TYR A 154 -4.97 7.05 9.52
CA TYR A 154 -4.19 8.28 9.64
C TYR A 154 -4.36 9.21 8.46
N VAL A 155 -5.36 9.07 7.59
CA VAL A 155 -5.58 9.94 6.41
C VAL A 155 -6.10 11.32 6.78
#